data_AF-A0A8C1UKV2-F1
#
_entry.id   AF-A0A8C1UKV2-F1
#
_cell.length_a   1.000
_cell.length_b   1.000
_cell.length_c   1.000
_cell.angle_alpha   90.00
_cell.angle_beta   90.00
_cell.angle_gamma   90.00
#
_symmetry.space_group_name_H-M   'P 1'
#
loop_
_entity.id
_entity.type
_entity.pdbx_description
1 polymer ?
#
loop_
_entity_poly.entity_id
_entity_poly.type
_entity_poly.pdbx_seq_one_letter_code
_entity_poly.pdbx_strand_id
1 'polypeptide(L)'
;MAVTGCSQCIKYMLFFLNFIFWVSSFVYQYYMNYIYCTIITRFLYCVYVLIAIGAVMMFVGFLGCYGAIQESQCLLGTFFTCLVILFACEVAAGIWGFINRDTISTELINFYDAAYIKALDPVDTPSRQAASKVLEVFHDTLECCGKGDDNQLFTAVQSSLCPKKTIPADPLISQSCHTKLRDLFTEKLHVIGLAALVIAVIMVFEMIFTMVLCCAIRNAPAY
;
A
#
# COMPACT_ATOMS: atom_id res chain seq x y z
N MET A 1 -23.99 15.23 -22.47
CA MET A 1 -24.04 16.71 -22.31
C MET A 1 -23.30 17.01 -21.03
N ALA A 2 -22.41 18.01 -21.02
CA ALA A 2 -21.66 18.32 -19.81
C ALA A 2 -22.59 18.70 -18.64
N VAL A 3 -22.42 18.03 -17.49
CA VAL A 3 -23.14 18.39 -16.26
C VAL A 3 -22.78 19.83 -15.86
N THR A 4 -23.78 20.67 -15.56
CA THR A 4 -23.59 22.09 -15.23
C THR A 4 -23.70 22.35 -13.71
N GLY A 5 -23.03 23.39 -13.21
CA GLY A 5 -23.14 23.85 -11.82
C GLY A 5 -22.32 23.03 -10.80
N CYS A 6 -22.88 22.78 -9.60
CA CYS A 6 -22.18 22.11 -8.50
C CYS A 6 -21.71 20.68 -8.83
N SER A 7 -22.47 19.95 -9.64
CA SER A 7 -22.11 18.60 -10.11
C SER A 7 -20.91 18.60 -11.07
N GLN A 8 -20.60 19.74 -11.70
CA GLN A 8 -19.39 19.89 -12.51
C GLN A 8 -18.13 19.88 -11.62
N CYS A 9 -18.17 20.55 -10.46
CA CYS A 9 -17.09 20.50 -9.48
C CYS A 9 -16.86 19.07 -8.96
N ILE A 10 -17.94 18.36 -8.66
CA ILE A 10 -17.88 16.96 -8.19
C ILE A 10 -17.27 16.06 -9.27
N LYS A 11 -17.67 16.22 -10.54
CA LYS A 11 -17.10 15.48 -11.68
C LYS A 11 -15.58 15.64 -11.76
N TYR A 12 -15.08 16.88 -11.74
CA TYR A 12 -13.64 17.13 -11.85
C TYR A 12 -12.88 16.69 -10.60
N MET A 13 -13.46 16.82 -9.42
CA MET A 13 -12.84 16.33 -8.19
C MET A 13 -12.72 14.80 -8.20
N LEU A 14 -13.78 14.09 -8.58
CA LEU A 14 -13.78 12.63 -8.68
C LEU A 14 -12.80 12.15 -9.74
N PHE A 15 -12.77 12.80 -10.91
CA PHE A 15 -11.79 12.51 -11.95
C PHE A 15 -10.36 12.71 -11.43
N PHE A 16 -10.05 13.87 -10.83
CA PHE A 16 -8.70 14.18 -10.38
C PHE A 16 -8.21 13.23 -9.28
N LEU A 17 -9.03 12.95 -8.27
CA LEU A 17 -8.69 12.02 -7.20
C LEU A 17 -8.44 10.61 -7.74
N ASN A 18 -9.35 10.08 -8.55
CA ASN A 18 -9.19 8.76 -9.15
C ASN A 18 -8.02 8.70 -10.12
N PHE A 19 -7.70 9.80 -10.82
CA PHE A 19 -6.60 9.85 -11.77
C PHE A 19 -5.25 9.79 -11.07
N ILE A 20 -5.13 10.49 -9.93
CA ILE A 20 -3.95 10.36 -9.06
C ILE A 20 -3.83 8.92 -8.56
N PHE A 21 -4.91 8.32 -8.06
CA PHE A 21 -4.88 6.93 -7.60
C PHE A 21 -4.49 5.97 -8.73
N TRP A 22 -5.02 6.15 -9.93
CA TRP A 22 -4.70 5.33 -11.08
C TRP A 22 -3.22 5.42 -11.49
N VAL A 23 -2.67 6.64 -11.62
CA VAL A 23 -1.26 6.85 -11.97
C VAL A 23 -0.34 6.31 -10.85
N SER A 24 -0.67 6.59 -9.59
CA SER A 24 0.10 6.08 -8.45
C SER A 24 0.11 4.54 -8.40
N SER A 25 -1.01 3.90 -8.71
CA SER A 25 -1.14 2.43 -8.77
C SER A 25 -0.34 1.84 -9.92
N PHE A 26 -0.30 2.51 -11.08
CA PHE A 26 0.51 2.07 -12.21
C PHE A 26 2.01 2.09 -11.89
N VAL A 27 2.48 3.19 -11.28
CA VAL A 27 3.87 3.33 -10.83
C VAL A 27 4.20 2.25 -9.79
N TYR A 28 3.33 2.07 -8.79
CA TYR A 28 3.48 1.03 -7.77
C TYR A 28 3.55 -0.38 -8.38
N GLN A 29 2.66 -0.70 -9.32
CA GLN A 29 2.61 -2.01 -9.97
C GLN A 29 3.86 -2.29 -10.80
N TYR A 30 4.41 -1.27 -11.47
CA TYR A 30 5.67 -1.37 -12.21
C TYR A 30 6.84 -1.71 -11.28
N TYR A 31 6.97 -1.01 -10.14
CA TYR A 31 8.00 -1.30 -9.15
C TYR A 31 7.83 -2.69 -8.53
N MET A 32 6.61 -3.09 -8.17
CA MET A 32 6.35 -4.41 -7.57
C MET A 32 6.67 -5.56 -8.53
N ASN A 33 6.38 -5.41 -9.83
CA ASN A 33 6.70 -6.42 -10.83
C ASN A 33 8.23 -6.55 -11.06
N TYR A 34 8.95 -5.43 -11.00
CA TYR A 34 10.43 -5.43 -11.01
C TYR A 34 10.99 -6.18 -9.79
N ILE A 35 10.45 -5.93 -8.60
CA ILE A 35 10.85 -6.63 -7.36
C ILE A 35 10.53 -8.14 -7.47
N TYR A 36 9.34 -8.50 -7.95
CA TYR A 36 8.91 -9.90 -8.15
C TYR A 36 9.86 -10.70 -9.04
N CYS A 37 10.23 -10.15 -10.20
CA CYS A 37 11.09 -10.85 -11.16
C CYS A 37 12.48 -11.19 -10.57
N THR A 38 12.88 -10.46 -9.52
CA THR A 38 14.23 -10.52 -8.99
C THR A 38 14.34 -11.29 -7.67
N ILE A 39 13.25 -11.41 -6.90
CA ILE A 39 13.18 -12.20 -5.65
C ILE A 39 12.49 -13.55 -5.92
N ILE A 40 13.24 -14.57 -6.32
CA ILE A 40 12.80 -15.98 -6.31
C ILE A 40 13.70 -16.72 -5.31
N THR A 41 13.23 -17.48 -4.29
CA THR A 41 12.42 -18.73 -4.38
C THR A 41 11.53 -19.07 -3.17
N ARG A 42 11.27 -18.18 -2.18
CA ARG A 42 10.48 -18.60 -0.98
C ARG A 42 9.38 -17.65 -0.48
N PHE A 43 9.24 -16.47 -1.08
CA PHE A 43 8.33 -15.42 -0.58
C PHE A 43 7.24 -15.06 -1.58
N LEU A 44 6.46 -16.06 -1.96
CA LEU A 44 5.43 -15.94 -2.97
C LEU A 44 4.20 -15.18 -2.45
N TYR A 45 3.72 -15.50 -1.25
CA TYR A 45 2.37 -15.06 -0.85
C TYR A 45 2.24 -13.54 -0.65
N CYS A 46 3.10 -12.90 0.16
CA CYS A 46 2.98 -11.47 0.43
C CYS A 46 3.19 -10.59 -0.82
N VAL A 47 4.14 -10.95 -1.69
CA VAL A 47 4.39 -10.22 -2.94
C VAL A 47 3.23 -10.38 -3.91
N TYR A 48 2.63 -11.58 -4.02
CA TYR A 48 1.41 -11.77 -4.81
C TYR A 48 0.23 -10.95 -4.29
N VAL A 49 0.05 -10.87 -2.97
CA VAL A 49 -0.98 -10.02 -2.36
C VAL A 49 -0.74 -8.55 -2.69
N LEU A 50 0.49 -8.05 -2.58
CA LEU A 50 0.87 -6.67 -2.94
C LEU A 50 0.60 -6.36 -4.42
N ILE A 51 0.89 -7.29 -5.33
CA ILE A 51 0.59 -7.18 -6.76
C ILE A 51 -0.93 -7.18 -7.00
N ALA A 52 -1.68 -8.05 -6.33
CA ALA A 52 -3.13 -8.11 -6.46
C ALA A 52 -3.78 -6.79 -6.01
N ILE A 53 -3.34 -6.21 -4.89
CA ILE A 53 -3.81 -4.91 -4.41
C ILE A 53 -3.52 -3.81 -5.43
N GLY A 54 -2.30 -3.76 -6.00
CA GLY A 54 -1.93 -2.81 -7.04
C GLY A 54 -2.81 -2.88 -8.29
N ALA A 55 -3.06 -4.10 -8.78
CA ALA A 55 -3.91 -4.34 -9.94
C ALA A 55 -5.38 -3.92 -9.68
N VAL A 56 -5.90 -4.23 -8.49
CA VAL A 56 -7.27 -3.84 -8.10
C VAL A 56 -7.41 -2.32 -8.02
N MET A 57 -6.46 -1.63 -7.38
CA MET A 57 -6.46 -0.15 -7.31
C MET A 57 -6.34 0.49 -8.70
N MET A 58 -5.51 -0.08 -9.58
CA MET A 58 -5.39 0.39 -10.97
C MET A 58 -6.71 0.21 -11.74
N PHE A 59 -7.36 -0.94 -11.61
CA PHE A 59 -8.63 -1.20 -12.28
C PHE A 59 -9.75 -0.28 -11.78
N VAL A 60 -9.90 -0.16 -10.45
CA VAL A 60 -10.93 0.68 -9.82
C VAL A 60 -10.70 2.16 -10.14
N GLY A 61 -9.46 2.65 -10.07
CA GLY A 61 -9.11 4.01 -10.46
C GLY A 61 -9.44 4.30 -11.93
N PHE A 62 -9.18 3.36 -12.84
CA PHE A 62 -9.57 3.50 -14.26
C PHE A 62 -11.09 3.64 -14.42
N LEU A 63 -11.88 2.80 -13.75
CA LEU A 63 -13.35 2.88 -13.79
C LEU A 63 -13.85 4.23 -13.27
N GLY A 64 -13.29 4.73 -12.15
CA GLY A 64 -13.66 6.02 -11.58
C GLY A 64 -13.33 7.20 -12.51
N CYS A 65 -12.11 7.23 -13.06
CA CYS A 65 -11.68 8.28 -13.99
C CYS A 65 -12.53 8.30 -15.27
N TYR A 66 -12.63 7.14 -15.91
CA TYR A 66 -13.25 7.01 -17.22
C TYR A 66 -14.77 7.14 -17.09
N GLY A 67 -15.36 6.66 -15.99
CA GLY A 67 -16.77 6.84 -15.64
C GLY A 67 -17.13 8.31 -15.44
N ALA A 68 -16.29 9.06 -14.74
CA ALA A 68 -16.48 10.49 -14.56
C ALA A 68 -16.40 11.27 -15.89
N ILE A 69 -15.38 11.04 -16.71
CA ILE A 69 -15.18 11.77 -17.97
C ILE A 69 -16.30 11.46 -18.97
N GLN A 70 -16.58 10.17 -19.19
CA GLN A 70 -17.56 9.74 -20.19
C GLN A 70 -19.00 9.96 -19.76
N GLU A 71 -19.23 10.33 -18.50
CA GLU A 71 -20.58 10.47 -17.92
C GLU A 71 -21.40 9.17 -18.11
N SER A 72 -20.72 8.01 -18.06
CA SER A 72 -21.34 6.70 -18.29
C SER A 72 -21.88 6.13 -16.99
N GLN A 73 -23.21 6.03 -16.88
CA GLN A 73 -23.88 5.49 -15.69
C GLN A 73 -23.51 4.04 -15.39
N CYS A 74 -23.31 3.23 -16.43
CA CYS A 74 -22.91 1.83 -16.27
C CYS A 74 -21.52 1.74 -15.62
N LEU A 75 -20.57 2.54 -16.10
CA LEU A 75 -19.19 2.53 -15.60
C LEU A 75 -19.07 3.14 -14.21
N LEU A 76 -19.85 4.17 -13.93
CA LEU A 76 -19.94 4.79 -12.61
C LEU A 76 -20.63 3.85 -11.61
N GLY A 77 -21.61 3.06 -12.06
CA GLY A 77 -22.27 2.02 -11.28
C GLY A 77 -21.36 0.82 -10.98
N THR A 78 -20.52 0.39 -11.93
CA THR A 78 -19.52 -0.66 -11.66
C THR A 78 -18.46 -0.16 -10.68
N PHE A 79 -17.98 1.08 -10.84
CA PHE A 79 -17.08 1.73 -9.88
C PHE A 79 -17.68 1.75 -8.46
N PHE A 80 -18.93 2.20 -8.30
CA PHE A 80 -19.63 2.17 -7.01
C PHE A 80 -19.70 0.76 -6.41
N THR A 81 -20.05 -0.23 -7.23
CA THR A 81 -20.17 -1.62 -6.78
C THR A 81 -18.81 -2.16 -6.32
N CYS A 82 -17.72 -1.85 -7.04
CA CYS A 82 -16.37 -2.17 -6.61
C CYS A 82 -16.02 -1.53 -5.26
N LEU A 83 -16.35 -0.24 -5.05
CA LEU A 83 -16.11 0.45 -3.77
C LEU A 83 -16.86 -0.21 -2.61
N VAL A 84 -18.12 -0.61 -2.80
CA VAL A 84 -18.90 -1.31 -1.77
C VAL A 84 -18.24 -2.64 -1.40
N ILE A 85 -17.78 -3.40 -2.40
CA ILE A 85 -17.07 -4.67 -2.16
C ILE A 85 -15.75 -4.42 -1.42
N LEU A 86 -14.97 -3.42 -1.84
CA LEU A 86 -13.71 -3.07 -1.19
C LEU A 86 -13.91 -2.63 0.27
N PHE A 87 -14.93 -1.82 0.54
CA PHE A 87 -15.27 -1.41 1.89
C PHE A 87 -15.67 -2.60 2.78
N ALA A 88 -16.47 -3.54 2.25
CA ALA A 88 -16.80 -4.77 2.98
C ALA A 88 -15.56 -5.64 3.25
N CYS A 89 -14.66 -5.76 2.27
CA CYS A 89 -13.37 -6.44 2.43
C CYS A 89 -12.47 -5.75 3.46
N GLU A 90 -12.43 -4.42 3.48
CA GLU A 90 -11.65 -3.63 4.44
C GLU A 90 -12.14 -3.88 5.88
N VAL A 91 -13.45 -3.84 6.10
CA VAL A 91 -14.05 -4.16 7.42
C VAL A 91 -13.74 -5.61 7.81
N ALA A 92 -13.92 -6.56 6.90
CA ALA A 92 -13.63 -7.97 7.17
C ALA A 92 -12.14 -8.22 7.48
N ALA A 93 -11.24 -7.62 6.69
CA ALA A 93 -9.79 -7.70 6.90
C ALA A 93 -9.35 -7.01 8.19
N GLY A 94 -9.96 -5.87 8.54
CA GLY A 94 -9.72 -5.17 9.79
C GLY A 94 -10.11 -6.00 11.01
N ILE A 95 -11.29 -6.63 11.00
CA ILE A 95 -11.73 -7.53 12.08
C ILE A 95 -10.81 -8.76 12.16
N TRP A 96 -10.56 -9.42 11.02
CA TRP A 96 -9.72 -10.62 10.98
C TRP A 96 -8.29 -10.32 11.43
N GLY A 97 -7.73 -9.18 11.01
CA GLY A 97 -6.39 -8.76 11.38
C GLY A 97 -6.26 -8.31 12.83
N PHE A 98 -7.32 -7.76 13.41
CA PHE A 98 -7.33 -7.48 14.85
C PHE A 98 -7.32 -8.76 15.69
N ILE A 99 -8.11 -9.77 15.29
CA ILE A 99 -8.17 -11.07 15.98
C ILE A 99 -6.84 -11.84 15.83
N ASN A 100 -6.25 -11.83 14.64
CA ASN A 100 -5.04 -12.59 14.30
C ASN A 100 -3.77 -11.73 14.24
N ARG A 101 -3.70 -10.68 15.06
CA ARG A 101 -2.59 -9.72 15.04
C ARG A 101 -1.21 -10.37 15.27
N ASP A 102 -1.13 -11.40 16.11
CA ASP A 102 0.12 -12.10 16.41
C ASP A 102 0.61 -12.92 15.21
N THR A 103 -0.33 -13.53 14.48
CA THR A 103 -0.06 -14.24 13.22
C THR A 103 0.44 -13.27 12.15
N ILE A 104 -0.23 -12.13 11.97
CA ILE A 104 0.19 -11.10 11.01
C ILE A 104 1.57 -10.53 11.36
N SER A 105 1.83 -10.27 12.64
CA SER A 105 3.14 -9.83 13.11
C SER A 105 4.25 -10.82 12.73
N THR A 106 4.00 -12.12 12.92
CA THR A 106 4.96 -13.18 12.59
C THR A 106 5.21 -13.29 11.09
N GLU A 107 4.16 -13.19 10.26
CA GLU A 107 4.29 -13.18 8.80
C GLU A 107 5.08 -11.96 8.31
N LEU A 108 4.84 -10.78 8.89
CA LEU A 108 5.58 -9.56 8.54
C LEU A 108 7.06 -9.65 8.94
N ILE A 109 7.35 -10.28 10.08
CA ILE A 109 8.72 -10.59 10.51
C ILE A 109 9.41 -11.54 9.54
N ASN A 110 8.72 -12.61 9.11
CA ASN A 110 9.25 -13.55 8.12
C ASN A 110 9.54 -12.84 6.78
N PHE A 111 8.68 -11.90 6.38
CA PHE A 111 8.89 -11.07 5.20
C PHE A 111 10.13 -10.15 5.34
N TYR A 112 10.32 -9.53 6.50
CA TYR A 112 11.53 -8.75 6.77
C TYR A 112 12.79 -9.61 6.69
N ASP A 113 12.77 -10.80 7.29
CA ASP A 113 13.88 -11.77 7.23
C ASP A 113 14.24 -12.19 5.79
N ALA A 114 13.22 -12.36 4.95
CA ALA A 114 13.40 -12.63 3.52
C ALA A 114 14.23 -11.57 2.81
N ALA A 115 13.79 -10.32 2.99
CA ALA A 115 14.35 -9.18 2.32
C ALA A 115 15.77 -8.94 2.85
N TYR A 116 15.97 -9.15 4.16
CA TYR A 116 17.28 -9.05 4.80
C TYR A 116 18.29 -10.05 4.23
N ILE A 117 17.92 -11.33 4.14
CA ILE A 117 18.78 -12.36 3.53
C ILE A 117 19.11 -12.00 2.08
N LYS A 118 18.13 -11.50 1.32
CA LYS A 118 18.33 -11.11 -0.08
C LYS A 118 19.22 -9.88 -0.25
N ALA A 119 19.16 -8.93 0.68
CA ALA A 119 20.03 -7.75 0.67
C ALA A 119 21.49 -8.10 1.00
N LEU A 120 21.72 -9.20 1.72
CA LEU A 120 23.03 -9.71 2.09
C LEU A 120 23.69 -10.60 1.02
N ASP A 121 23.01 -10.88 -0.10
CA ASP A 121 23.61 -11.65 -1.18
C ASP A 121 24.93 -10.99 -1.63
N PRO A 122 26.06 -11.74 -1.73
CA PRO A 122 27.36 -11.19 -2.09
C PRO A 122 27.46 -10.78 -3.57
N VAL A 123 26.48 -11.19 -4.38
CA VAL A 123 26.40 -10.86 -5.81
C VAL A 123 25.56 -9.60 -5.97
N ASP A 124 26.17 -8.55 -6.53
CA ASP A 124 25.45 -7.33 -6.90
C ASP A 124 24.46 -7.62 -8.03
N THR A 125 23.24 -7.91 -7.61
CA THR A 125 22.11 -8.19 -8.48
C THR A 125 21.08 -7.08 -8.35
N PRO A 126 20.26 -6.85 -9.38
CA PRO A 126 19.11 -5.93 -9.27
C PRO A 126 18.17 -6.30 -8.10
N SER A 127 18.16 -7.56 -7.65
CA SER A 127 17.35 -8.00 -6.51
C SER A 127 17.90 -7.56 -5.19
N ARG A 128 19.23 -7.57 -5.04
CA ARG A 128 19.88 -7.02 -3.86
C ARG A 128 19.52 -5.54 -3.72
N GLN A 129 19.59 -4.76 -4.79
CA GLN A 129 19.23 -3.33 -4.75
C GLN A 129 17.74 -3.12 -4.41
N ALA A 130 16.85 -3.92 -4.98
CA ALA A 130 15.43 -3.90 -4.66
C ALA A 130 15.16 -4.23 -3.19
N ALA A 131 15.80 -5.29 -2.66
CA ALA A 131 15.67 -5.70 -1.27
C ALA A 131 16.25 -4.64 -0.31
N SER A 132 17.40 -4.04 -0.64
CA SER A 132 17.99 -2.94 0.14
C SER A 132 17.07 -1.73 0.22
N LYS A 133 16.40 -1.34 -0.87
CA LYS A 133 15.41 -0.25 -0.85
C LYS A 133 14.21 -0.57 0.04
N VAL A 134 13.73 -1.81 0.02
CA VAL A 134 12.66 -2.23 0.93
C VAL A 134 13.13 -2.13 2.38
N LEU A 135 14.32 -2.63 2.70
CA LEU A 135 14.89 -2.53 4.05
C LEU A 135 15.10 -1.09 4.50
N GLU A 136 15.57 -0.21 3.62
CA GLU A 136 15.75 1.21 3.91
C GLU A 136 14.44 1.86 4.37
N VAL A 137 13.32 1.54 3.70
CA VAL A 137 11.98 2.01 4.11
C VAL A 137 11.58 1.45 5.48
N PHE A 138 11.83 0.17 5.75
CA PHE A 138 11.57 -0.40 7.09
C PHE A 138 12.42 0.28 8.17
N HIS A 139 13.71 0.47 7.92
CA HIS A 139 14.64 1.07 8.86
C HIS A 139 14.30 2.52 9.18
N ASP A 140 13.91 3.30 8.17
CA ASP A 140 13.53 4.71 8.33
C ASP A 140 12.15 4.84 9.01
N THR A 141 11.17 4.01 8.60
CA THR A 141 9.79 4.10 9.13
C THR A 141 9.69 3.62 10.57
N LEU A 142 10.44 2.57 10.94
CA LEU A 142 10.40 1.96 12.28
C LEU A 142 11.49 2.45 13.21
N GLU A 143 12.39 3.30 12.70
CA GLU A 143 13.60 3.75 13.40
C GLU A 143 14.40 2.57 13.98
N CYS A 144 14.61 1.55 13.15
CA CYS A 144 15.28 0.29 13.51
C CYS A 144 16.38 -0.04 12.50
N CYS A 145 17.26 -0.98 12.84
CA CYS A 145 18.29 -1.46 11.92
C CYS A 145 18.62 -2.91 12.27
N GLY A 146 18.55 -3.78 11.26
CA GLY A 146 18.93 -5.19 11.38
C GLY A 146 17.97 -6.05 12.21
N LYS A 147 18.36 -7.31 12.37
CA LYS A 147 17.58 -8.34 13.08
C LYS A 147 17.95 -8.43 14.56
N GLY A 148 19.10 -7.89 14.98
CA GLY A 148 19.59 -7.94 16.37
C GLY A 148 20.49 -9.13 16.70
N ASP A 149 20.62 -10.10 15.79
CA ASP A 149 21.69 -11.11 15.78
C ASP A 149 22.40 -11.02 14.41
N ASP A 150 22.95 -9.84 14.15
CA ASP A 150 23.47 -9.49 12.83
C ASP A 150 24.87 -10.11 12.63
N ASN A 151 25.03 -10.84 11.53
CA ASN A 151 26.31 -11.49 11.18
C ASN A 151 27.38 -10.47 10.79
N GLN A 152 28.66 -10.86 10.82
CA GLN A 152 29.79 -10.03 10.34
C GLN A 152 29.60 -9.50 8.90
N LEU A 153 28.86 -10.24 8.07
CA LEU A 153 28.49 -9.82 6.72
C LEU A 153 27.57 -8.60 6.73
N PHE A 154 26.64 -8.50 7.68
CA PHE A 154 25.77 -7.34 7.84
C PHE A 154 26.53 -6.12 8.34
N THR A 155 27.47 -6.28 9.26
CA THR A 155 28.33 -5.17 9.74
C THR A 155 29.08 -4.49 8.58
N ALA A 156 29.46 -5.23 7.54
CA ALA A 156 30.11 -4.67 6.36
C ALA A 156 29.16 -3.84 5.46
N VAL A 157 27.85 -4.08 5.51
CA VAL A 157 26.83 -3.40 4.70
C VAL A 157 25.94 -2.47 5.54
N GLN A 158 26.09 -2.47 6.87
CA GLN A 158 25.29 -1.70 7.83
C GLN A 158 25.34 -0.19 7.55
N SER A 159 26.49 0.33 7.13
CA SER A 159 26.68 1.75 6.83
C SER A 159 25.93 2.24 5.58
N SER A 160 25.53 1.32 4.69
CA SER A 160 24.77 1.65 3.47
C SER A 160 23.30 1.27 3.55
N LEU A 161 22.88 0.37 4.45
CA LEU A 161 21.47 0.00 4.64
C LEU A 161 20.77 0.71 5.81
N CYS A 162 21.51 1.22 6.79
CA CYS A 162 20.90 1.82 7.97
C CYS A 162 20.97 3.35 7.96
N PRO A 163 19.89 4.04 8.38
CA PRO A 163 19.87 5.49 8.41
C PRO A 163 20.95 6.03 9.34
N LYS A 164 21.65 7.10 8.92
CA LYS A 164 22.75 7.72 9.69
C LYS A 164 22.33 8.19 11.09
N LYS A 165 21.04 8.43 11.30
CA LYS A 165 20.43 8.85 12.58
C LYS A 165 20.36 7.72 13.61
N THR A 166 20.46 6.47 13.17
CA THR A 166 20.47 5.24 14.00
C THR A 166 21.89 4.77 14.32
N ILE A 167 22.90 5.61 14.05
CA ILE A 167 24.30 5.41 14.46
C ILE A 167 24.56 6.28 15.69
N PRO A 168 24.17 5.88 16.91
CA PRO A 168 24.80 6.41 18.11
C PRO A 168 26.27 5.93 18.14
N ALA A 169 27.09 6.54 18.99
CA ALA A 169 28.50 6.18 19.23
C ALA A 169 28.74 4.72 19.68
N ASP A 170 27.69 3.89 19.72
CA ASP A 170 27.68 2.50 20.14
C ASP A 170 26.83 1.65 19.16
N PRO A 171 27.45 0.74 18.37
CA PRO A 171 26.78 -0.05 17.33
C PRO A 171 25.85 -1.17 17.86
N LEU A 172 25.67 -1.26 19.18
CA LEU A 172 24.87 -2.28 19.89
C LEU A 172 23.53 -1.76 20.45
N ILE A 173 23.17 -0.48 20.21
CA ILE A 173 21.96 0.16 20.75
C ILE A 173 20.94 0.51 19.63
N SER A 174 21.11 0.03 18.40
CA SER A 174 20.01 0.08 17.43
C SER A 174 19.00 -1.02 17.76
N GLN A 175 17.75 -0.65 18.07
CA GLN A 175 16.72 -1.64 18.36
C GLN A 175 16.47 -2.54 17.14
N SER A 176 16.37 -3.85 17.39
CA SER A 176 16.04 -4.84 16.36
C SER A 176 14.70 -4.51 15.71
N CYS A 177 14.66 -4.60 14.38
CA CYS A 177 13.41 -4.42 13.63
C CYS A 177 12.36 -5.48 14.00
N HIS A 178 12.75 -6.68 14.42
CA HIS A 178 11.82 -7.69 14.91
C HIS A 178 11.06 -7.23 16.15
N THR A 179 11.76 -6.56 17.08
CA THR A 179 11.14 -6.01 18.29
C THR A 179 10.19 -4.87 17.93
N LYS A 180 10.64 -3.91 17.11
CA LYS A 180 9.79 -2.80 16.66
C LYS A 180 8.56 -3.27 15.89
N LEU A 181 8.70 -4.28 15.03
CA LEU A 181 7.58 -4.88 14.30
C LEU A 181 6.56 -5.52 15.26
N ARG A 182 7.01 -6.21 16.31
CA ARG A 182 6.10 -6.74 17.35
C ARG A 182 5.43 -5.63 18.16
N ASP A 183 6.19 -4.61 18.53
CA ASP A 183 5.68 -3.45 19.28
C ASP A 183 4.63 -2.69 18.46
N LEU A 184 4.79 -2.64 17.13
CA LEU A 184 3.79 -2.03 16.25
C LEU A 184 2.41 -2.70 16.36
N PHE A 185 2.36 -4.04 16.36
CA PHE A 185 1.10 -4.78 16.43
C PHE A 185 0.55 -4.92 17.85
N THR A 186 1.39 -4.72 18.88
CA THR A 186 0.98 -4.85 20.28
C THR A 186 0.61 -3.51 20.89
N GLU A 187 1.50 -2.51 20.82
CA GLU A 187 1.32 -1.21 21.47
C GLU A 187 0.85 -0.12 20.50
N LYS A 188 1.26 -0.18 19.23
CA LYS A 188 0.96 0.86 18.23
C LYS A 188 -0.12 0.48 17.24
N LEU A 189 -0.98 -0.49 17.60
CA LEU A 189 -2.09 -0.93 16.75
C LEU A 189 -3.03 0.23 16.38
N HIS A 190 -3.14 1.25 17.22
CA HIS A 190 -3.88 2.48 16.95
C HIS A 190 -3.41 3.23 15.69
N VAL A 191 -2.12 3.16 15.32
CA VAL A 191 -1.58 3.81 14.11
C VAL A 191 -2.10 3.12 12.86
N ILE A 192 -2.07 1.78 12.84
CA ILE A 192 -2.61 0.97 11.74
C ILE A 192 -4.13 1.16 11.64
N GLY A 193 -4.82 1.18 12.79
CA GLY A 193 -6.25 1.46 12.86
C GLY A 193 -6.63 2.83 12.33
N LEU A 194 -5.85 3.88 12.63
CA LEU A 194 -6.06 5.22 12.09
C LEU A 194 -5.88 5.25 10.58
N ALA A 195 -4.85 4.59 10.05
CA ALA A 195 -4.63 4.51 8.61
C ALA A 195 -5.81 3.83 7.89
N ALA A 196 -6.30 2.70 8.40
CA ALA A 196 -7.50 2.04 7.88
C ALA A 196 -8.74 2.94 7.97
N LEU A 197 -8.94 3.64 9.09
CA LEU A 197 -10.08 4.56 9.22
C LEU A 197 -10.06 5.68 8.16
N VAL A 198 -8.89 6.23 7.85
CA VAL A 198 -8.75 7.26 6.80
C VAL A 198 -9.14 6.70 5.43
N ILE A 199 -8.70 5.47 5.11
CA ILE A 199 -9.03 4.79 3.85
C ILE A 199 -10.56 4.58 3.75
N ALA A 200 -11.17 4.03 4.80
CA ALA A 200 -12.61 3.84 4.89
C ALA A 200 -13.41 5.14 4.68
N VAL A 201 -12.97 6.25 5.29
CA VAL A 201 -13.61 7.57 5.13
C VAL A 201 -13.51 8.06 3.68
N ILE A 202 -12.35 7.91 3.04
CA ILE A 202 -12.16 8.28 1.63
C ILE A 202 -13.10 7.47 0.73
N MET A 203 -13.19 6.15 0.92
CA MET A 203 -14.10 5.29 0.14
C MET A 203 -15.56 5.71 0.29
N VAL A 204 -15.99 6.10 1.49
CA VAL A 204 -17.36 6.60 1.72
C VAL A 204 -17.62 7.90 0.96
N PHE A 205 -16.68 8.84 0.98
CA PHE A 205 -16.80 10.07 0.19
C PHE A 205 -16.86 9.78 -1.31
N GLU A 206 -16.03 8.87 -1.82
CA GLU A 206 -16.08 8.45 -3.22
C GLU A 206 -17.41 7.80 -3.58
N MET A 207 -17.97 6.95 -2.71
CA MET A 207 -19.30 6.36 -2.89
C MET A 207 -20.39 7.44 -2.99
N ILE A 208 -20.36 8.43 -2.10
CA ILE A 208 -21.32 9.55 -2.11
C ILE A 208 -21.19 10.36 -3.40
N PHE A 209 -19.98 10.77 -3.77
CA PHE A 209 -19.76 11.57 -4.98
C PHE A 209 -20.13 10.82 -6.26
N THR A 210 -19.85 9.52 -6.31
CA THR A 210 -20.24 8.62 -7.39
C THR A 210 -21.76 8.58 -7.54
N MET A 211 -22.50 8.43 -6.44
CA MET A 211 -23.96 8.41 -6.46
C MET A 211 -24.56 9.75 -6.87
N VAL A 212 -24.06 10.86 -6.30
CA VAL A 212 -24.51 12.21 -6.67
C VAL A 212 -24.28 12.47 -8.16
N LEU A 213 -23.11 12.11 -8.69
CA LEU A 213 -22.81 12.26 -10.11
C LEU A 213 -23.68 11.36 -10.99
N CYS A 214 -23.92 10.11 -10.59
CA CYS A 214 -24.80 9.18 -11.31
C CYS A 214 -26.25 9.69 -11.39
N CYS A 215 -26.77 10.22 -10.28
CA CYS A 215 -28.08 10.86 -10.23
C CYS A 215 -28.13 12.14 -11.09
N ALA A 216 -27.09 12.97 -11.05
CA ALA A 216 -27.01 14.18 -11.87
C ALA A 216 -27.00 13.85 -13.37
N ILE A 217 -26.27 12.81 -13.79
CA ILE A 217 -26.26 12.31 -15.18
C ILE A 217 -27.64 11.79 -15.57
N ARG A 218 -28.30 11.03 -14.70
CA ARG A 218 -29.65 10.48 -14.96
C ARG A 218 -30.69 11.57 -15.21
N ASN A 219 -30.59 12.66 -14.45
CA ASN A 219 -31.54 13.75 -14.48
C ASN A 219 -31.20 14.81 -15.54
N ALA A 220 -30.08 14.68 -16.26
CA ALA A 220 -29.73 15.57 -17.34
C ALA A 220 -30.70 15.37 -18.53
N PRO A 221 -31.40 16.42 -19.01
CA PRO A 221 -32.44 16.27 -20.02
C PRO A 221 -31.84 15.89 -21.39
N ALA A 222 -32.27 14.77 -21.98
CA ALA A 222 -31.88 14.39 -23.34
C ALA A 222 -32.52 15.33 -24.37
N TYR A 223 -31.74 16.27 -24.92
CA TYR A 223 -32.08 17.03 -26.12
C TYR A 223 -30.87 17.17 -27.03
#